data_AF-A0A239C6Y8-F1
#
_entry.id   AF-A0A239C6Y8-F1
#
_cell.length_a   1.000
_cell.length_b   1.000
_cell.length_c   1.000
_cell.angle_alpha   90.00
_cell.angle_beta   90.00
_cell.angle_gamma   90.00
#
_symmetry.space_group_name_H-M   'P 1'
#
loop_
_entity.id
_entity.type
_entity.pdbx_description
1 polymer ?
#
loop_
_entity_poly.entity_id
_entity_poly.type
_entity_poly.pdbx_seq_one_letter_code
_entity_poly.pdbx_strand_id
1 'polypeptide(L)'
;MKSLLSFKILSISLLFIMLFNSPVSAQGVYTARGYWEESNKSTYKQIKLKQVVGDALTADEETYLNDFEVFLANYYEKMSSDERAKYERMRFQWDREISEQKKEVKSQSDDFEWRGVDRALNIGYGLYYGASMVSLLEIDNAGVVGIPLVMGGLWAMGPIINPKKYENIDRSVVRASNAGKFLGLIYGGSLGLIAAGGSNSSNEGKAAFIMSSVGSITLGEVAFQMQKKRNYSDGHIEIMRHHGVLGAYTGISIIAAAQAETGRPYGIGALLGSGAGLAIGNIASRNYAYTRGDGRYATNMSSVGIGIGFAISSQIAMNNDAEAGLFLIPAGLGIIGTIVGQRNTQGVNLTNRQGSTINYASGGAALLGLGISAIFQTESPAVIFGLASGFALATQEILFAKYKNENMNLELSRTNKEKGINYSLNFRPENYILNQKLQAGATIFSNYALLSNPIVNFNLKF
;
A
#
# COMPACT_ATOMS: atom_id res chain seq x y z
N MET A 1 15.93 31.18 17.54
CA MET A 1 14.45 31.12 17.31
C MET A 1 13.99 31.55 15.92
N LYS A 2 14.58 32.56 15.24
CA LYS A 2 14.10 32.99 13.90
C LYS A 2 14.39 32.01 12.73
N SER A 3 15.41 31.15 12.81
CA SER A 3 15.72 30.19 11.72
C SER A 3 14.86 28.91 11.73
N LEU A 4 14.34 28.50 12.89
CA LEU A 4 13.47 27.33 13.01
C LEU A 4 12.08 27.57 12.40
N LEU A 5 11.60 28.83 12.40
CA LEU A 5 10.34 29.19 11.77
C LEU A 5 10.44 29.15 10.24
N SER A 6 11.59 29.55 9.67
CA SER A 6 11.78 29.54 8.21
C SER A 6 11.86 28.12 7.65
N PHE A 7 12.46 27.17 8.37
CA PHE A 7 12.55 25.77 7.92
C PHE A 7 11.18 25.05 7.94
N LYS A 8 10.34 25.32 8.95
CA LYS A 8 8.96 24.80 9.02
C LYS A 8 8.08 25.34 7.90
N ILE A 9 8.20 26.63 7.58
CA ILE A 9 7.47 27.24 6.45
C ILE A 9 7.99 26.67 5.12
N LEU A 10 9.30 26.49 4.98
CA LEU A 10 9.90 25.96 3.75
C LEU A 10 9.46 24.51 3.46
N SER A 11 9.40 23.66 4.49
CA SER A 11 9.01 22.25 4.36
C SER A 11 7.51 22.07 4.08
N ILE A 12 6.64 22.87 4.71
CA ILE A 12 5.20 22.90 4.38
C ILE A 12 4.98 23.44 2.96
N SER A 13 5.75 24.46 2.55
CA SER A 13 5.68 25.03 1.20
C SER A 13 6.16 24.02 0.15
N LEU A 14 7.21 23.25 0.42
CA LEU A 14 7.71 22.22 -0.49
C LEU A 14 6.68 21.09 -0.67
N LEU A 15 5.99 20.71 0.41
CA LEU A 15 4.95 19.68 0.37
C LEU A 15 3.70 20.17 -0.38
N PHE A 16 3.33 21.45 -0.22
CA PHE A 16 2.30 22.10 -1.04
C PHE A 16 2.71 22.19 -2.51
N ILE A 17 3.95 22.60 -2.81
CA ILE A 17 4.45 22.68 -4.19
C ILE A 17 4.49 21.30 -4.87
N MET A 18 4.73 20.21 -4.12
CA MET A 18 4.61 18.85 -4.67
C MET A 18 3.16 18.41 -4.89
N LEU A 19 2.20 18.88 -4.07
CA LEU A 19 0.77 18.61 -4.26
C LEU A 19 0.18 19.39 -5.45
N PHE A 20 0.69 20.58 -5.75
CA PHE A 20 0.21 21.43 -6.85
C PHE A 20 0.96 21.23 -8.19
N ASN A 21 2.10 20.54 -8.21
CA ASN A 21 2.83 20.21 -9.44
C ASN A 21 2.42 18.87 -10.09
N SER A 22 1.29 18.29 -9.71
CA SER A 22 0.64 17.36 -10.63
C SER A 22 0.13 18.20 -11.78
N PRO A 23 0.64 18.07 -13.02
CA PRO A 23 0.06 18.77 -14.14
C PRO A 23 -1.39 18.31 -14.23
N VAL A 24 -2.31 19.19 -13.85
CA VAL A 24 -3.68 19.15 -14.31
C VAL A 24 -3.57 19.47 -15.79
N SER A 25 -3.12 18.50 -16.58
CA SER A 25 -3.25 18.55 -18.02
C SER A 25 -4.75 18.63 -18.25
N ALA A 26 -5.22 19.83 -18.60
CA ALA A 26 -6.52 20.00 -19.23
C ALA A 26 -6.63 18.89 -20.27
N GLN A 27 -7.57 17.97 -20.06
CA GLN A 27 -7.78 16.83 -20.95
C GLN A 27 -7.99 17.41 -22.35
N GLY A 28 -6.97 17.27 -23.21
CA GLY A 28 -7.11 17.64 -24.61
C GLY A 28 -8.31 16.89 -25.17
N VAL A 29 -9.15 17.57 -25.95
CA VAL A 29 -10.37 16.98 -26.52
C VAL A 29 -10.06 15.73 -27.37
N TYR A 30 -8.83 15.66 -27.92
CA TYR A 30 -8.34 14.54 -28.72
C TYR A 30 -7.16 13.88 -27.98
N THR A 31 -7.41 12.74 -27.34
CA THR A 31 -6.39 11.96 -26.63
C THR A 31 -6.16 10.62 -27.30
N ALA A 32 -4.98 10.04 -27.09
CA ALA A 32 -4.62 8.71 -27.54
C ALA A 32 -5.59 7.64 -27.03
N ARG A 33 -6.01 7.76 -25.76
CA ARG A 33 -6.98 6.84 -25.15
C ARG A 33 -8.36 7.02 -25.75
N GLY A 34 -8.81 8.26 -25.96
CA GLY A 34 -10.10 8.54 -26.59
C GLY A 34 -10.16 8.03 -28.03
N TYR A 35 -9.11 8.22 -28.82
CA TYR A 35 -9.01 7.65 -30.17
C TYR A 35 -9.07 6.11 -30.15
N TRP A 36 -8.37 5.49 -29.20
CA TRP A 36 -8.39 4.04 -29.04
C TRP A 36 -9.77 3.52 -28.62
N GLU A 37 -10.47 4.18 -27.71
CA GLU A 37 -11.83 3.80 -27.28
C GLU A 37 -12.82 3.89 -28.46
N GLU A 38 -12.72 4.95 -29.26
CA GLU A 38 -13.53 5.15 -30.46
C GLU A 38 -13.26 4.11 -31.54
N SER A 39 -11.98 3.79 -31.81
CA SER A 39 -11.60 2.76 -32.79
C SER A 39 -11.92 1.34 -32.34
N ASN A 40 -12.22 1.14 -31.05
CA ASN A 40 -12.58 -0.14 -30.46
C ASN A 40 -14.08 -0.33 -30.20
N LYS A 41 -14.95 0.61 -30.61
CA LYS A 41 -16.41 0.45 -30.48
C LYS A 41 -16.92 -0.84 -31.13
N SER A 42 -17.84 -1.53 -30.44
CA SER A 42 -18.34 -2.85 -30.86
C SER A 42 -18.99 -2.82 -32.24
N THR A 43 -19.81 -1.81 -32.52
CA THR A 43 -20.53 -1.64 -33.79
C THR A 43 -19.56 -1.53 -34.96
N TYR A 44 -18.53 -0.68 -34.82
CA TYR A 44 -17.49 -0.51 -35.83
C TYR A 44 -16.71 -1.81 -36.08
N LYS A 45 -16.28 -2.50 -35.01
CA LYS A 45 -15.55 -3.77 -35.13
C LYS A 45 -16.36 -4.87 -35.80
N GLN A 46 -17.65 -4.97 -35.51
CA GLN A 46 -18.53 -5.99 -36.10
C GLN A 46 -18.70 -5.77 -37.60
N ILE A 47 -18.94 -4.52 -38.02
CA ILE A 47 -19.09 -4.16 -39.44
C ILE A 47 -17.77 -4.39 -40.19
N LYS A 48 -16.64 -3.96 -39.61
CA LYS A 48 -15.31 -4.15 -40.21
C LYS A 48 -14.92 -5.63 -40.30
N LEU A 49 -15.31 -6.45 -39.32
CA LEU A 49 -15.10 -7.89 -39.37
C LEU A 49 -15.92 -8.54 -40.50
N LYS A 50 -17.19 -8.17 -40.68
CA LYS A 50 -18.00 -8.62 -41.82
C LYS A 50 -17.32 -8.30 -43.15
N GLN A 51 -16.82 -7.07 -43.30
CA GLN A 51 -16.10 -6.64 -44.50
C GLN A 51 -14.85 -7.48 -44.77
N VAL A 52 -14.06 -7.80 -43.74
CA VAL A 52 -12.84 -8.61 -43.85
C VAL A 52 -13.15 -10.08 -44.15
N VAL A 53 -14.24 -10.62 -43.60
CA VAL A 53 -14.68 -12.00 -43.82
C VAL A 53 -15.38 -12.17 -45.18
N GLY A 54 -15.76 -11.07 -45.84
CA GLY A 54 -16.41 -11.07 -47.15
C GLY A 54 -17.94 -11.20 -47.08
N ASP A 55 -18.54 -10.96 -45.91
CA ASP A 55 -19.99 -10.92 -45.76
C ASP A 55 -20.57 -9.66 -46.40
N ALA A 56 -21.77 -9.76 -46.99
CA ALA A 56 -22.46 -8.61 -47.56
C ALA A 56 -22.85 -7.60 -46.47
N LEU A 57 -22.40 -6.36 -46.63
CA LEU A 57 -22.81 -5.23 -45.80
C LEU A 57 -24.15 -4.66 -46.30
N THR A 58 -25.00 -4.24 -45.37
CA THR A 58 -26.19 -3.44 -45.71
C THR A 58 -25.80 -2.01 -46.12
N ALA A 59 -26.66 -1.31 -46.87
CA ALA A 59 -26.40 0.07 -47.28
C ALA A 59 -26.18 1.02 -46.08
N ASP A 60 -26.88 0.77 -44.97
CA ASP A 60 -26.72 1.52 -43.71
C ASP A 60 -25.36 1.23 -43.05
N GLU A 61 -24.90 -0.03 -43.07
CA GLU A 61 -23.58 -0.41 -42.54
C GLU A 61 -22.43 0.15 -43.37
N GLU A 62 -22.59 0.21 -44.70
CA GLU A 62 -21.61 0.82 -45.61
C GLU A 62 -21.51 2.33 -45.41
N THR A 63 -22.66 3.01 -45.29
CA THR A 63 -22.72 4.45 -44.99
C THR A 63 -22.08 4.75 -43.63
N TYR A 64 -22.46 3.99 -42.59
CA TYR A 64 -21.88 4.11 -41.26
C TYR A 64 -20.36 3.91 -41.27
N LEU A 65 -19.86 2.87 -41.98
CA LEU A 65 -18.44 2.57 -42.02
C LEU A 65 -17.65 3.74 -42.65
N ASN A 66 -18.13 4.27 -43.78
CA ASN A 66 -17.48 5.39 -44.47
C ASN A 66 -17.44 6.65 -43.59
N ASP A 67 -18.56 7.03 -42.98
CA ASP A 67 -18.63 8.19 -42.10
C ASP A 67 -17.73 8.02 -40.85
N PHE A 68 -17.72 6.82 -40.28
CA PHE A 68 -16.94 6.52 -39.08
C PHE A 68 -15.43 6.46 -39.36
N GLU A 69 -15.00 5.98 -40.53
CA GLU A 69 -13.59 6.01 -40.92
C GLU A 69 -13.09 7.43 -41.18
N VAL A 70 -13.92 8.29 -41.78
CA VAL A 70 -13.62 9.73 -41.90
C VAL A 70 -13.53 10.40 -40.52
N PHE A 71 -14.42 10.04 -39.58
CA PHE A 71 -14.34 10.52 -38.20
C PHE A 71 -13.02 10.10 -37.52
N LEU A 72 -12.63 8.82 -37.62
CA LEU A 72 -11.40 8.32 -37.02
C LEU A 72 -10.16 8.99 -37.63
N ALA A 73 -10.10 9.13 -38.96
CA ALA A 73 -9.00 9.82 -39.64
C ALA A 73 -8.85 11.27 -39.13
N ASN A 74 -9.96 12.01 -39.08
CA ASN A 74 -9.99 13.38 -38.54
C ASN A 74 -9.59 13.44 -37.06
N TYR A 75 -10.02 12.47 -36.25
CA TYR A 75 -9.62 12.38 -34.84
C TYR A 75 -8.10 12.21 -34.74
N TYR A 76 -7.52 11.29 -35.54
CA TYR A 76 -6.10 10.99 -35.53
C TYR A 76 -5.24 12.18 -35.97
N GLU A 77 -5.68 12.92 -36.98
CA GLU A 77 -5.00 14.14 -37.43
C GLU A 77 -5.05 15.27 -36.39
N LYS A 78 -6.14 15.39 -35.66
CA LYS A 78 -6.30 16.40 -34.59
C LYS A 78 -5.53 16.07 -33.32
N MET A 79 -5.08 14.83 -33.14
CA MET A 79 -4.18 14.48 -32.04
C MET A 79 -2.81 15.14 -32.21
N SER A 80 -2.23 15.61 -31.11
CA SER A 80 -0.85 16.09 -31.08
C SER A 80 0.14 14.97 -31.43
N SER A 81 1.34 15.33 -31.89
CA SER A 81 2.41 14.35 -32.17
C SER A 81 2.72 13.45 -30.97
N ASP A 82 2.67 14.00 -29.76
CA ASP A 82 2.95 13.27 -28.51
C ASP A 82 1.85 12.25 -28.19
N GLU A 83 0.57 12.62 -28.38
CA GLU A 83 -0.55 11.69 -28.19
C GLU A 83 -0.58 10.63 -29.29
N ARG A 84 -0.21 10.94 -30.55
CA ARG A 84 -0.04 9.90 -31.58
C ARG A 84 1.07 8.91 -31.22
N ALA A 85 2.22 9.41 -30.78
CA ALA A 85 3.32 8.54 -30.33
C ALA A 85 2.94 7.70 -29.09
N LYS A 86 2.10 8.25 -28.20
CA LYS A 86 1.54 7.53 -27.06
C LYS A 86 0.52 6.47 -27.50
N TYR A 87 -0.35 6.76 -28.46
CA TYR A 87 -1.27 5.78 -29.05
C TYR A 87 -0.50 4.59 -29.65
N GLU A 88 0.50 4.84 -30.48
CA GLU A 88 1.30 3.77 -31.10
C GLU A 88 1.99 2.88 -30.06
N ARG A 89 2.46 3.48 -28.96
CA ARG A 89 3.09 2.76 -27.84
C ARG A 89 2.08 1.96 -27.02
N MET A 90 0.90 2.51 -26.76
CA MET A 90 -0.06 2.01 -25.79
C MET A 90 -1.19 1.18 -26.41
N ARG A 91 -1.45 1.27 -27.72
CA ARG A 91 -2.58 0.59 -28.38
C ARG A 91 -2.59 -0.91 -28.10
N PHE A 92 -1.43 -1.56 -28.13
CA PHE A 92 -1.29 -2.99 -27.82
C PHE A 92 -1.62 -3.30 -26.36
N GLN A 93 -1.29 -2.41 -25.43
CA GLN A 93 -1.66 -2.56 -24.02
C GLN A 93 -3.18 -2.45 -23.85
N TRP A 94 -3.79 -1.46 -24.51
CA TRP A 94 -5.22 -1.20 -24.41
C TRP A 94 -6.06 -2.26 -25.12
N ASP A 95 -5.71 -2.69 -26.32
CA ASP A 95 -6.41 -3.77 -27.06
C ASP A 95 -6.50 -5.05 -26.22
N ARG A 96 -5.45 -5.30 -25.43
CA ARG A 96 -5.42 -6.43 -24.52
C ARG A 96 -6.24 -6.22 -23.24
N GLU A 97 -6.50 -4.99 -22.80
CA GLU A 97 -7.46 -4.74 -21.70
C GLU A 97 -8.87 -5.23 -22.09
N ILE A 98 -9.28 -5.05 -23.36
CA ILE A 98 -10.57 -5.56 -23.87
C ILE A 98 -10.54 -7.09 -24.02
N SER A 99 -9.42 -7.64 -24.50
CA SER A 99 -9.28 -9.10 -24.68
C SER A 99 -9.21 -9.86 -23.33
N GLU A 100 -8.56 -9.27 -22.33
CA GLU A 100 -8.47 -9.82 -20.97
C GLU A 100 -9.74 -9.57 -20.15
N GLN A 101 -10.54 -8.53 -20.42
CA GLN A 101 -11.90 -8.44 -19.86
C GLN A 101 -12.83 -9.58 -20.35
N LYS A 102 -12.62 -10.09 -21.58
CA LYS A 102 -13.40 -11.22 -22.12
C LYS A 102 -12.90 -12.59 -21.70
N LYS A 103 -11.63 -12.71 -21.32
CA LYS A 103 -11.22 -13.78 -20.41
C LYS A 103 -11.48 -13.29 -18.99
N GLU A 104 -12.77 -13.28 -18.62
CA GLU A 104 -13.09 -13.94 -17.37
C GLU A 104 -12.42 -15.30 -17.49
N VAL A 105 -11.19 -15.40 -16.95
CA VAL A 105 -10.83 -16.59 -16.22
C VAL A 105 -12.03 -16.70 -15.31
N LYS A 106 -12.99 -17.55 -15.69
CA LYS A 106 -13.79 -18.27 -14.72
C LYS A 106 -12.69 -18.80 -13.83
N SER A 107 -12.42 -18.05 -12.77
CA SER A 107 -11.85 -18.60 -11.57
C SER A 107 -12.66 -19.85 -11.48
N GLN A 108 -12.04 -21.00 -11.70
CA GLN A 108 -12.51 -22.17 -11.00
C GLN A 108 -12.82 -21.62 -9.62
N SER A 109 -14.08 -21.73 -9.23
CA SER A 109 -14.45 -21.44 -7.87
C SER A 109 -13.48 -22.28 -7.07
N ASP A 110 -12.40 -21.65 -6.60
CA ASP A 110 -11.55 -22.25 -5.59
C ASP A 110 -12.53 -22.31 -4.43
N ASP A 111 -13.20 -23.45 -4.38
CA ASP A 111 -14.27 -23.80 -3.48
C ASP A 111 -13.79 -23.40 -2.11
N PHE A 112 -14.39 -22.33 -1.59
CA PHE A 112 -14.46 -22.02 -0.18
C PHE A 112 -13.21 -22.43 0.65
N GLU A 113 -12.00 -22.02 0.26
CA GLU A 113 -10.83 -22.18 1.15
C GLU A 113 -10.80 -21.03 2.17
N TRP A 114 -11.77 -21.06 3.07
CA TRP A 114 -11.83 -20.28 4.31
C TRP A 114 -10.72 -20.64 5.33
N ARG A 115 -9.74 -21.46 4.95
CA ARG A 115 -9.00 -22.25 5.94
C ARG A 115 -7.68 -21.58 6.30
N GLY A 116 -7.71 -20.90 7.44
CA GLY A 116 -6.53 -20.41 8.14
C GLY A 116 -6.58 -18.91 8.36
N VAL A 117 -5.91 -18.16 7.49
CA VAL A 117 -5.53 -16.76 7.80
C VAL A 117 -6.72 -15.83 7.98
N ASP A 118 -7.67 -15.81 7.04
CA ASP A 118 -8.81 -14.87 7.12
C ASP A 118 -9.75 -15.24 8.29
N ARG A 119 -9.85 -16.52 8.66
CA ARG A 119 -10.59 -16.99 9.85
C ARG A 119 -9.84 -16.68 11.14
N ALA A 120 -8.52 -16.89 11.17
CA ALA A 120 -7.67 -16.54 12.30
C ALA A 120 -7.70 -15.03 12.57
N LEU A 121 -7.69 -14.20 11.52
CA LEU A 121 -7.88 -12.75 11.64
C LEU A 121 -9.26 -12.42 12.23
N ASN A 122 -10.32 -13.07 11.75
CA ASN A 122 -11.67 -12.89 12.33
C ASN A 122 -11.75 -13.28 13.80
N ILE A 123 -11.11 -14.38 14.20
CA ILE A 123 -10.98 -14.78 15.61
C ILE A 123 -10.20 -13.73 16.39
N GLY A 124 -9.07 -13.26 15.86
CA GLY A 124 -8.25 -12.22 16.47
C GLY A 124 -9.02 -10.92 16.69
N TYR A 125 -9.85 -10.51 15.72
CA TYR A 125 -10.77 -9.39 15.90
C TYR A 125 -11.79 -9.66 17.00
N GLY A 126 -12.38 -10.86 17.05
CA GLY A 126 -13.29 -11.25 18.14
C GLY A 126 -12.62 -11.19 19.52
N LEU A 127 -11.40 -11.70 19.66
CA LEU A 127 -10.61 -11.59 20.89
C LEU A 127 -10.39 -10.11 21.27
N TYR A 128 -10.03 -9.27 20.29
CA TYR A 128 -9.83 -7.83 20.48
C TYR A 128 -11.12 -7.14 20.96
N TYR A 129 -12.28 -7.46 20.38
CA TYR A 129 -13.57 -6.91 20.79
C TYR A 129 -13.98 -7.38 22.18
N GLY A 130 -13.67 -8.61 22.56
CA GLY A 130 -13.90 -9.07 23.93
C GLY A 130 -12.99 -8.38 24.94
N ALA A 131 -11.72 -8.11 24.57
CA ALA A 131 -10.81 -7.35 25.42
C ALA A 131 -11.27 -5.89 25.61
N SER A 132 -11.83 -5.26 24.57
CA SER A 132 -12.42 -3.92 24.72
C SER A 132 -13.69 -3.91 25.54
N MET A 133 -14.49 -4.98 25.48
CA MET A 133 -15.65 -5.16 26.37
C MET A 133 -15.23 -5.29 27.84
N VAL A 134 -14.19 -6.08 28.12
CA VAL A 134 -13.60 -6.18 29.47
C VAL A 134 -13.15 -4.80 29.97
N SER A 135 -12.47 -4.03 29.13
CA SER A 135 -12.03 -2.67 29.47
C SER A 135 -13.20 -1.71 29.69
N LEU A 136 -14.25 -1.78 28.86
CA LEU A 136 -15.46 -0.96 28.98
C LEU A 136 -16.17 -1.20 30.31
N LEU A 137 -16.42 -2.47 30.62
CA LEU A 137 -17.22 -2.91 31.77
C LEU A 137 -16.40 -3.05 33.06
N GLU A 138 -15.09 -2.79 33.02
CA GLU A 138 -14.18 -2.89 34.16
C GLU A 138 -14.26 -4.26 34.84
N ILE A 139 -14.23 -5.30 34.00
CA ILE A 139 -14.39 -6.70 34.45
C ILE A 139 -13.05 -7.23 34.95
N ASP A 140 -13.06 -7.75 36.18
CA ASP A 140 -11.90 -8.37 36.81
C ASP A 140 -11.99 -9.92 36.86
N ASN A 141 -10.93 -10.55 37.38
CA ASN A 141 -10.82 -12.00 37.62
C ASN A 141 -10.91 -12.84 36.32
N ALA A 142 -11.56 -14.01 36.39
CA ALA A 142 -11.67 -14.95 35.26
C ALA A 142 -12.35 -14.32 34.01
N GLY A 143 -13.15 -13.28 34.19
CA GLY A 143 -13.81 -12.56 33.09
C GLY A 143 -12.83 -11.89 32.13
N VAL A 144 -11.66 -11.46 32.61
CA VAL A 144 -10.60 -10.81 31.80
C VAL A 144 -10.12 -11.72 30.67
N VAL A 145 -10.08 -13.04 30.91
CA VAL A 145 -9.65 -14.03 29.93
C VAL A 145 -10.86 -14.68 29.24
N GLY A 146 -11.93 -14.97 29.99
CA GLY A 146 -13.11 -15.66 29.49
C GLY A 146 -13.85 -14.89 28.40
N ILE A 147 -14.07 -13.58 28.58
CA ILE A 147 -14.85 -12.77 27.62
C ILE A 147 -14.14 -12.65 26.26
N PRO A 148 -12.84 -12.32 26.18
CA PRO A 148 -12.10 -12.38 24.92
C PRO A 148 -12.24 -13.72 24.22
N LEU A 149 -12.02 -14.85 24.93
CA LEU A 149 -12.09 -16.18 24.33
C LEU A 149 -13.49 -16.51 23.78
N VAL A 150 -14.54 -16.20 24.54
CA VAL A 150 -15.94 -16.39 24.10
C VAL A 150 -16.22 -15.55 22.85
N MET A 151 -15.81 -14.28 22.84
CA MET A 151 -15.99 -13.41 21.69
C MET A 151 -15.20 -13.91 20.46
N GLY A 152 -13.95 -14.34 20.64
CA GLY A 152 -13.17 -14.98 19.58
C GLY A 152 -13.87 -16.20 18.99
N GLY A 153 -14.44 -17.06 19.84
CA GLY A 153 -15.23 -18.23 19.45
C GLY A 153 -16.50 -17.86 18.67
N LEU A 154 -17.27 -16.88 19.14
CA LEU A 154 -18.48 -16.39 18.45
C LEU A 154 -18.16 -15.86 17.04
N TRP A 155 -17.08 -15.10 16.90
CA TRP A 155 -16.63 -14.61 15.59
C TRP A 155 -16.09 -15.74 14.68
N ALA A 156 -15.56 -16.82 15.25
CA ALA A 156 -15.19 -18.03 14.51
C ALA A 156 -16.42 -18.79 13.96
N MET A 157 -17.56 -18.67 14.65
CA MET A 157 -18.84 -19.31 14.35
C MET A 157 -19.78 -18.45 13.49
N GLY A 158 -19.36 -17.25 13.08
CA GLY A 158 -20.20 -16.32 12.29
C GLY A 158 -20.99 -16.95 11.13
N PRO A 159 -20.38 -17.80 10.27
CA PRO A 159 -21.10 -18.49 9.20
C PRO A 159 -22.20 -19.46 9.68
N ILE A 160 -22.02 -20.06 10.85
CA ILE A 160 -23.01 -20.96 11.46
C ILE A 160 -24.15 -20.15 12.09
N ILE A 161 -23.80 -19.02 12.72
CA ILE A 161 -24.77 -18.16 13.42
C ILE A 161 -25.64 -17.38 12.42
N ASN A 162 -25.10 -16.96 11.28
CA ASN A 162 -25.83 -16.19 10.28
C ASN A 162 -25.57 -16.71 8.86
N PRO A 163 -26.05 -17.91 8.50
CA PRO A 163 -25.74 -18.54 7.22
C PRO A 163 -26.16 -17.71 6.02
N LYS A 164 -27.32 -17.02 6.09
CA LYS A 164 -27.85 -16.15 5.03
C LYS A 164 -26.89 -15.01 4.67
N LYS A 165 -26.19 -14.44 5.65
CA LYS A 165 -25.20 -13.37 5.41
C LYS A 165 -24.05 -13.88 4.56
N TYR A 166 -23.59 -15.10 4.81
CA TYR A 166 -22.42 -15.72 4.17
C TYR A 166 -22.79 -16.50 2.90
N GLU A 167 -24.04 -16.42 2.45
CA GLU A 167 -24.48 -17.02 1.19
C GLU A 167 -23.91 -16.26 -0.01
N ASN A 168 -23.40 -17.01 -1.00
CA ASN A 168 -22.82 -16.51 -2.25
C ASN A 168 -21.72 -15.46 -2.04
N ILE A 169 -20.94 -15.58 -0.96
CA ILE A 169 -19.75 -14.76 -0.77
C ILE A 169 -18.55 -15.44 -1.41
N ASP A 170 -17.69 -14.63 -1.99
CA ASP A 170 -16.37 -15.06 -2.41
C ASP A 170 -15.31 -14.64 -1.38
N ARG A 171 -14.05 -14.92 -1.69
CA ARG A 171 -12.92 -14.51 -0.86
C ARG A 171 -12.74 -12.98 -0.82
N SER A 172 -13.07 -12.29 -1.90
CA SER A 172 -12.89 -10.84 -2.02
C SER A 172 -13.78 -10.10 -1.02
N VAL A 173 -15.01 -10.57 -0.80
CA VAL A 173 -15.95 -10.08 0.22
C VAL A 173 -15.38 -10.21 1.63
N VAL A 174 -14.82 -11.39 1.97
CA VAL A 174 -14.21 -11.61 3.29
C VAL A 174 -12.98 -10.71 3.49
N ARG A 175 -12.17 -10.57 2.44
CA ARG A 175 -10.98 -9.72 2.47
C ARG A 175 -11.32 -8.25 2.62
N ALA A 176 -12.32 -7.76 1.87
CA ALA A 176 -12.85 -6.42 2.02
C ALA A 176 -13.35 -6.18 3.44
N SER A 177 -14.07 -7.16 4.02
CA SER A 177 -14.50 -7.08 5.42
C SER A 177 -13.31 -6.97 6.38
N ASN A 178 -12.28 -7.80 6.24
CA ASN A 178 -11.07 -7.73 7.08
C ASN A 178 -10.32 -6.40 6.90
N ALA A 179 -10.23 -5.88 5.67
CA ALA A 179 -9.65 -4.56 5.40
C ALA A 179 -10.47 -3.45 6.09
N GLY A 180 -11.80 -3.52 5.98
CA GLY A 180 -12.74 -2.63 6.65
C GLY A 180 -12.62 -2.70 8.17
N LYS A 181 -12.45 -3.89 8.76
CA LYS A 181 -12.21 -4.06 10.19
C LYS A 181 -10.92 -3.41 10.64
N PHE A 182 -9.84 -3.62 9.90
CA PHE A 182 -8.55 -3.02 10.23
C PHE A 182 -8.61 -1.48 10.15
N LEU A 183 -9.16 -0.94 9.06
CA LEU A 183 -9.37 0.50 8.95
C LEU A 183 -10.30 0.99 10.05
N GLY A 184 -11.36 0.26 10.38
CA GLY A 184 -12.26 0.61 11.47
C GLY A 184 -11.60 0.68 12.83
N LEU A 185 -10.55 -0.12 13.10
CA LEU A 185 -9.73 0.04 14.29
C LEU A 185 -9.04 1.41 14.31
N ILE A 186 -8.48 1.84 13.17
CA ILE A 186 -7.82 3.12 13.01
C ILE A 186 -8.84 4.26 13.17
N TYR A 187 -9.92 4.25 12.40
CA TYR A 187 -10.93 5.32 12.40
C TYR A 187 -11.64 5.42 13.75
N GLY A 188 -12.07 4.28 14.29
CA GLY A 188 -12.71 4.21 15.59
C GLY A 188 -11.76 4.66 16.71
N GLY A 189 -10.53 4.16 16.72
CA GLY A 189 -9.52 4.56 17.71
C GLY A 189 -9.24 6.06 17.67
N SER A 190 -9.14 6.60 16.45
CA SER A 190 -8.95 8.02 16.23
C SER A 190 -10.14 8.86 16.71
N LEU A 191 -11.38 8.40 16.49
CA LEU A 191 -12.58 9.06 17.03
C LEU A 191 -12.59 9.04 18.56
N GLY A 192 -12.18 7.94 19.19
CA GLY A 192 -12.03 7.87 20.64
C GLY A 192 -10.97 8.84 21.17
N LEU A 193 -9.81 8.94 20.50
CA LEU A 193 -8.78 9.93 20.81
C LEU A 193 -9.28 11.37 20.63
N ILE A 194 -10.13 11.65 19.65
CA ILE A 194 -10.72 12.99 19.45
C ILE A 194 -11.69 13.33 20.55
N ALA A 195 -12.60 12.39 20.85
CA ALA A 195 -13.68 12.57 21.81
C ALA A 195 -13.16 12.72 23.25
N ALA A 196 -12.17 11.91 23.63
CA ALA A 196 -11.61 11.93 24.98
C ALA A 196 -10.32 12.75 25.09
N GLY A 197 -9.70 13.16 23.99
CA GLY A 197 -8.39 13.83 24.00
C GLY A 197 -8.42 15.17 24.75
N GLY A 198 -7.43 15.39 25.61
CA GLY A 198 -7.38 16.45 26.61
C GLY A 198 -7.93 16.06 27.98
N SER A 199 -8.23 14.77 28.23
CA SER A 199 -8.65 14.25 29.54
C SER A 199 -7.53 13.41 30.18
N ASN A 200 -7.78 12.78 31.34
CA ASN A 200 -6.80 11.86 31.93
C ASN A 200 -6.38 10.79 30.91
N SER A 201 -5.07 10.52 30.79
CA SER A 201 -4.49 9.62 29.79
C SER A 201 -5.09 8.21 29.80
N SER A 202 -5.53 7.73 30.97
CA SER A 202 -6.25 6.45 31.12
C SER A 202 -7.60 6.44 30.39
N ASN A 203 -8.34 7.54 30.44
CA ASN A 203 -9.66 7.67 29.82
C ASN A 203 -9.54 7.84 28.30
N GLU A 204 -8.49 8.53 27.83
CA GLU A 204 -8.17 8.63 26.41
C GLU A 204 -7.89 7.27 25.78
N GLY A 205 -7.03 6.47 26.41
CA GLY A 205 -6.70 5.12 25.94
C GLY A 205 -7.91 4.19 25.94
N LYS A 206 -8.72 4.23 27.01
CA LYS A 206 -9.95 3.45 27.13
C LYS A 206 -10.97 3.84 26.03
N ALA A 207 -11.21 5.13 25.83
CA ALA A 207 -12.11 5.62 24.79
C ALA A 207 -11.64 5.21 23.38
N ALA A 208 -10.34 5.36 23.08
CA ALA A 208 -9.76 4.92 21.82
C ALA A 208 -9.95 3.40 21.60
N PHE A 209 -9.72 2.59 22.62
CA PHE A 209 -9.83 1.13 22.52
C PHE A 209 -11.28 0.63 22.34
N ILE A 210 -12.24 1.28 22.99
CA ILE A 210 -13.67 0.97 22.81
C ILE A 210 -14.12 1.40 21.42
N MET A 211 -13.82 2.64 21.04
CA MET A 211 -14.25 3.18 19.75
C MET A 211 -13.59 2.47 18.57
N SER A 212 -12.34 2.01 18.71
CA SER A 212 -11.69 1.18 17.67
C SER A 212 -12.46 -0.10 17.41
N SER A 213 -12.99 -0.75 18.45
CA SER A 213 -13.79 -1.96 18.32
C SER A 213 -15.11 -1.68 17.60
N VAL A 214 -15.83 -0.62 18.00
CA VAL A 214 -17.07 -0.18 17.33
C VAL A 214 -16.82 0.16 15.87
N GLY A 215 -15.77 0.94 15.59
CA GLY A 215 -15.37 1.31 14.23
C GLY A 215 -15.00 0.08 13.40
N SER A 216 -14.26 -0.87 13.97
CA SER A 216 -13.86 -2.12 13.32
C SER A 216 -15.06 -2.96 12.90
N ILE A 217 -16.03 -3.17 13.80
CA ILE A 217 -17.26 -3.89 13.48
C ILE A 217 -18.03 -3.17 12.36
N THR A 218 -18.21 -1.85 12.51
CA THR A 218 -19.02 -1.03 11.59
C THR A 218 -18.41 -0.99 10.18
N LEU A 219 -17.13 -0.63 10.06
CA LEU A 219 -16.46 -0.56 8.76
C LEU A 219 -16.21 -1.94 8.16
N GLY A 220 -16.05 -2.98 8.99
CA GLY A 220 -16.02 -4.36 8.54
C GLY A 220 -17.30 -4.81 7.85
N GLU A 221 -18.46 -4.39 8.37
CA GLU A 221 -19.76 -4.65 7.76
C GLU A 221 -20.00 -3.80 6.51
N VAL A 222 -19.69 -2.50 6.57
CA VAL A 222 -19.81 -1.61 5.41
C VAL A 222 -18.98 -2.13 4.25
N ALA A 223 -17.73 -2.52 4.49
CA ALA A 223 -16.87 -3.06 3.44
C ALA A 223 -17.38 -4.41 2.90
N PHE A 224 -17.92 -5.28 3.76
CA PHE A 224 -18.56 -6.54 3.34
C PHE A 224 -19.73 -6.28 2.37
N GLN A 225 -20.65 -5.39 2.74
CA GLN A 225 -21.83 -5.06 1.93
C GLN A 225 -21.46 -4.31 0.65
N MET A 226 -20.53 -3.36 0.74
CA MET A 226 -20.03 -2.63 -0.43
C MET A 226 -19.38 -3.58 -1.43
N GLN A 227 -18.58 -4.53 -0.96
CA GLN A 227 -17.92 -5.49 -1.84
C GLN A 227 -18.93 -6.44 -2.49
N LYS A 228 -19.92 -6.94 -1.75
CA LYS A 228 -21.00 -7.76 -2.32
C LYS A 228 -21.78 -7.04 -3.42
N LYS A 229 -21.92 -5.71 -3.32
CA LYS A 229 -22.63 -4.89 -4.31
C LYS A 229 -21.77 -4.47 -5.50
N ARG A 230 -20.49 -4.14 -5.29
CA ARG A 230 -19.63 -3.52 -6.32
C ARG A 230 -18.60 -4.46 -6.94
N ASN A 231 -18.32 -5.60 -6.31
CA ASN A 231 -17.40 -6.63 -6.79
C ASN A 231 -16.02 -6.07 -7.22
N TYR A 232 -15.34 -5.34 -6.33
CA TYR A 232 -14.00 -4.83 -6.61
C TYR A 232 -12.97 -5.97 -6.69
N SER A 233 -11.92 -5.79 -7.49
CA SER A 233 -10.85 -6.80 -7.56
C SER A 233 -10.07 -6.89 -6.23
N ASP A 234 -9.52 -8.08 -5.97
CA ASP A 234 -8.70 -8.37 -4.78
C ASP A 234 -7.51 -7.39 -4.64
N GLY A 235 -6.89 -6.99 -5.76
CA GLY A 235 -5.80 -6.01 -5.74
C GLY A 235 -6.28 -4.57 -5.56
N HIS A 236 -7.49 -4.21 -6.05
CA HIS A 236 -8.09 -2.92 -5.75
C HIS A 236 -8.29 -2.73 -4.25
N ILE A 237 -8.87 -3.73 -3.58
CA ILE A 237 -9.05 -3.76 -2.12
C ILE A 237 -7.70 -3.64 -1.41
N GLU A 238 -6.69 -4.39 -1.87
CA GLU A 238 -5.37 -4.40 -1.23
C GLU A 238 -4.65 -3.06 -1.31
N ILE A 239 -4.67 -2.41 -2.47
CA ILE A 239 -4.04 -1.10 -2.68
C ILE A 239 -4.75 -0.01 -1.90
N MET A 240 -6.10 -0.03 -1.86
CA MET A 240 -6.86 0.87 -1.00
C MET A 240 -6.50 0.69 0.48
N ARG A 241 -6.53 -0.56 0.97
CA ARG A 241 -6.15 -0.90 2.35
C ARG A 241 -4.77 -0.36 2.68
N HIS A 242 -3.78 -0.65 1.83
CA HIS A 242 -2.40 -0.21 2.01
C HIS A 242 -2.30 1.31 2.19
N HIS A 243 -2.86 2.08 1.25
CA HIS A 243 -2.79 3.54 1.32
C HIS A 243 -3.59 4.11 2.49
N GLY A 244 -4.73 3.51 2.85
CA GLY A 244 -5.49 3.92 4.04
C GLY A 244 -4.68 3.77 5.33
N VAL A 245 -3.88 2.71 5.44
CA VAL A 245 -3.01 2.48 6.61
C VAL A 245 -1.79 3.39 6.59
N LEU A 246 -1.09 3.47 5.45
CA LEU A 246 0.07 4.35 5.30
C LEU A 246 -0.31 5.82 5.48
N GLY A 247 -1.48 6.22 4.98
CA GLY A 247 -2.03 7.56 5.17
C GLY A 247 -2.29 7.88 6.64
N ALA A 248 -2.89 6.95 7.39
CA ALA A 248 -3.07 7.10 8.83
C ALA A 248 -1.74 7.29 9.56
N TYR A 249 -0.76 6.43 9.25
CA TYR A 249 0.59 6.51 9.81
C TYR A 249 1.25 7.87 9.49
N THR A 250 1.16 8.31 8.24
CA THR A 250 1.70 9.61 7.79
C THR A 250 1.04 10.77 8.54
N GLY A 251 -0.29 10.72 8.70
CA GLY A 251 -1.03 11.73 9.46
C GLY A 251 -0.59 11.80 10.92
N ILE A 252 -0.40 10.65 11.58
CA ILE A 252 0.16 10.57 12.94
C ILE A 252 1.58 11.15 12.97
N SER A 253 2.44 10.80 12.01
CA SER A 253 3.81 11.32 11.93
C SER A 253 3.88 12.84 11.77
N ILE A 254 2.96 13.44 11.00
CA ILE A 254 2.86 14.91 10.86
C ILE A 254 2.52 15.56 12.20
N ILE A 255 1.56 14.99 12.93
CA ILE A 255 1.16 15.50 14.24
C ILE A 255 2.27 15.30 15.29
N ALA A 256 2.95 14.15 15.27
CA ALA A 256 4.11 13.89 16.12
C ALA A 256 5.22 14.92 15.87
N ALA A 257 5.50 15.24 14.60
CA ALA A 257 6.49 16.26 14.24
C ALA A 257 6.07 17.68 14.65
N ALA A 258 4.76 17.94 14.75
CA ALA A 258 4.22 19.17 15.31
C ALA A 258 4.27 19.22 16.85
N GLN A 259 4.69 18.14 17.53
CA GLN A 259 4.78 18.02 18.99
C GLN A 259 3.44 18.24 19.70
N ALA A 260 2.37 17.63 19.19
CA ALA A 260 1.10 17.67 19.89
C ALA A 260 1.17 16.95 21.24
N GLU A 261 0.65 17.58 22.28
CA GLU A 261 0.73 17.12 23.68
C GLU A 261 -0.46 16.26 24.12
N THR A 262 -1.55 16.22 23.35
CA THR A 262 -2.79 15.50 23.70
C THR A 262 -3.15 14.47 22.63
N GLY A 263 -3.98 13.48 22.97
CA GLY A 263 -4.43 12.46 22.01
C GLY A 263 -5.28 13.02 20.84
N ARG A 264 -5.98 14.14 21.04
CA ARG A 264 -6.94 14.68 20.05
C ARG A 264 -6.30 15.00 18.70
N PRO A 265 -5.21 15.79 18.61
CA PRO A 265 -4.49 15.99 17.36
C PRO A 265 -4.08 14.70 16.66
N TYR A 266 -3.63 13.68 17.39
CA TYR A 266 -3.23 12.40 16.79
C TYR A 266 -4.43 11.68 16.16
N GLY A 267 -5.58 11.69 16.82
CA GLY A 267 -6.82 11.18 16.24
C GLY A 267 -7.23 11.94 14.97
N ILE A 268 -7.13 13.27 14.96
CA ILE A 268 -7.42 14.08 13.76
C ILE A 268 -6.45 13.72 12.63
N GLY A 269 -5.15 13.68 12.91
CA GLY A 269 -4.12 13.33 11.94
C GLY A 269 -4.34 11.95 11.34
N ALA A 270 -4.60 10.95 12.18
CA ALA A 270 -4.86 9.59 11.74
C ALA A 270 -6.11 9.48 10.84
N LEU A 271 -7.22 10.14 11.19
CA LEU A 271 -8.44 10.15 10.36
C LEU A 271 -8.22 10.82 9.01
N LEU A 272 -7.71 12.05 9.01
CA LEU A 272 -7.51 12.81 7.78
C LEU A 272 -6.47 12.13 6.88
N GLY A 273 -5.37 11.65 7.48
CA GLY A 273 -4.35 10.91 6.78
C GLY A 273 -4.89 9.62 6.17
N SER A 274 -5.68 8.84 6.91
CA SER A 274 -6.28 7.61 6.39
C SER A 274 -7.29 7.89 5.27
N GLY A 275 -8.11 8.93 5.41
CA GLY A 275 -9.09 9.33 4.39
C GLY A 275 -8.40 9.76 3.08
N ALA A 276 -7.38 10.60 3.18
CA ALA A 276 -6.55 10.99 2.04
C ALA A 276 -5.85 9.77 1.41
N GLY A 277 -5.31 8.88 2.24
CA GLY A 277 -4.72 7.61 1.82
C GLY A 277 -5.69 6.76 1.02
N LEU A 278 -6.92 6.53 1.52
CA LEU A 278 -7.93 5.77 0.78
C LEU A 278 -8.28 6.40 -0.57
N ALA A 279 -8.37 7.74 -0.64
CA ALA A 279 -8.62 8.44 -1.89
C ALA A 279 -7.48 8.19 -2.90
N ILE A 280 -6.22 8.31 -2.47
CA ILE A 280 -5.03 8.02 -3.29
C ILE A 280 -5.03 6.55 -3.72
N GLY A 281 -5.32 5.62 -2.81
CA GLY A 281 -5.37 4.19 -3.10
C GLY A 281 -6.45 3.85 -4.14
N ASN A 282 -7.63 4.47 -4.07
CA ASN A 282 -8.68 4.30 -5.08
C ASN A 282 -8.26 4.90 -6.44
N ILE A 283 -7.55 6.02 -6.48
CA ILE A 283 -7.01 6.57 -7.74
C ILE A 283 -5.96 5.62 -8.33
N ALA A 284 -4.97 5.19 -7.52
CA ALA A 284 -3.90 4.31 -7.95
C ALA A 284 -4.43 2.98 -8.51
N SER A 285 -5.40 2.37 -7.81
CA SER A 285 -6.02 1.10 -8.22
C SER A 285 -6.99 1.20 -9.40
N ARG A 286 -7.42 2.40 -9.78
CA ARG A 286 -8.14 2.64 -11.05
C ARG A 286 -7.19 2.85 -12.22
N ASN A 287 -6.03 3.47 -11.96
CA ASN A 287 -5.03 3.72 -12.99
C ASN A 287 -4.29 2.45 -13.43
N TYR A 288 -4.23 1.44 -12.56
CA TYR A 288 -3.62 0.15 -12.88
C TYR A 288 -4.36 -1.00 -12.18
N ALA A 289 -4.64 -2.06 -12.93
CA ALA A 289 -5.30 -3.27 -12.43
C ALA A 289 -4.31 -4.14 -11.63
N TYR A 290 -3.97 -3.69 -10.41
CA TYR A 290 -3.11 -4.45 -9.52
C TYR A 290 -3.71 -5.82 -9.23
N THR A 291 -2.85 -6.85 -9.23
CA THR A 291 -3.18 -8.10 -8.57
C THR A 291 -3.00 -7.94 -7.06
N ARG A 292 -3.53 -8.88 -6.28
CA ARG A 292 -3.28 -8.89 -4.84
C ARG A 292 -1.83 -9.27 -4.49
N GLY A 293 -1.13 -10.02 -5.35
CA GLY A 293 0.30 -10.25 -5.18
C GLY A 293 1.08 -8.94 -5.27
N ASP A 294 0.74 -8.10 -6.26
CA ASP A 294 1.35 -6.78 -6.44
C ASP A 294 1.10 -5.87 -5.24
N GLY A 295 -0.15 -5.80 -4.77
CA GLY A 295 -0.51 -5.00 -3.59
C GLY A 295 0.25 -5.40 -2.33
N ARG A 296 0.49 -6.71 -2.12
CA ARG A 296 1.28 -7.22 -0.99
C ARG A 296 2.76 -6.89 -1.11
N TYR A 297 3.33 -7.01 -2.31
CA TYR A 297 4.72 -6.58 -2.54
C TYR A 297 4.88 -5.08 -2.27
N ALA A 298 3.97 -4.24 -2.80
CA ALA A 298 4.00 -2.79 -2.55
C ALA A 298 3.84 -2.44 -1.06
N THR A 299 2.98 -3.16 -0.34
CA THR A 299 2.81 -3.02 1.11
C THR A 299 4.11 -3.36 1.85
N ASN A 300 4.74 -4.49 1.51
CA ASN A 300 5.98 -4.92 2.15
C ASN A 300 7.13 -3.95 1.86
N MET A 301 7.23 -3.44 0.64
CA MET A 301 8.24 -2.43 0.28
C MET A 301 8.03 -1.12 1.04
N SER A 302 6.78 -0.73 1.30
CA SER A 302 6.47 0.39 2.20
C SER A 302 6.91 0.12 3.64
N SER A 303 6.63 -1.07 4.19
CA SER A 303 7.06 -1.45 5.53
C SER A 303 8.58 -1.47 5.68
N VAL A 304 9.30 -1.98 4.68
CA VAL A 304 10.76 -1.91 4.59
C VAL A 304 11.24 -0.46 4.59
N GLY A 305 10.61 0.41 3.79
CA GLY A 305 10.90 1.84 3.77
C GLY A 305 10.72 2.50 5.15
N ILE A 306 9.62 2.21 5.84
CA ILE A 306 9.36 2.68 7.20
C ILE A 306 10.47 2.21 8.15
N GLY A 307 10.84 0.93 8.09
CA GLY A 307 11.91 0.37 8.93
C GLY A 307 13.28 1.00 8.67
N ILE A 308 13.66 1.23 7.41
CA ILE A 308 14.88 1.97 7.05
C ILE A 308 14.80 3.40 7.60
N GLY A 309 13.65 4.05 7.51
CA GLY A 309 13.48 5.38 8.06
C GLY A 309 13.59 5.44 9.57
N PHE A 310 13.12 4.42 10.29
CA PHE A 310 13.37 4.30 11.74
C PHE A 310 14.86 4.10 12.04
N ALA A 311 15.58 3.31 11.24
CA ALA A 311 17.03 3.15 11.39
C ALA A 311 17.78 4.48 11.23
N ILE A 312 17.44 5.27 10.20
CA ILE A 312 18.03 6.60 9.98
C ILE A 312 17.65 7.56 11.11
N SER A 313 16.38 7.61 11.48
CA SER A 313 15.87 8.53 12.50
C SER A 313 16.51 8.28 13.86
N SER A 314 16.64 7.00 14.24
CA SER A 314 17.31 6.63 15.50
C SER A 314 18.81 6.93 15.47
N GLN A 315 19.48 6.71 14.33
CA GLN A 315 20.88 7.12 14.21
C GLN A 315 21.06 8.63 14.39
N ILE A 316 20.17 9.45 13.82
CA ILE A 316 20.22 10.91 14.01
C ILE A 316 19.93 11.28 15.46
N ALA A 317 18.89 10.67 16.08
CA ALA A 317 18.51 10.92 17.47
C ALA A 317 19.59 10.50 18.49
N MET A 318 20.45 9.54 18.16
CA MET A 318 21.57 9.15 19.02
C MET A 318 22.74 10.15 18.95
N ASN A 319 22.86 10.91 17.86
CA ASN A 319 23.99 11.83 17.62
C ASN A 319 23.64 13.30 17.87
N ASN A 320 22.35 13.65 17.92
CA ASN A 320 21.84 15.00 18.16
C ASN A 320 20.67 14.94 19.14
N ASP A 321 20.36 16.04 19.84
CA ASP A 321 19.12 16.15 20.59
C ASP A 321 17.93 15.83 19.68
N ALA A 322 17.09 14.89 20.10
CA ALA A 322 16.03 14.32 19.28
C ALA A 322 15.03 15.40 18.82
N GLU A 323 15.17 15.85 17.56
CA GLU A 323 14.24 16.80 16.98
C GLU A 323 12.92 16.11 16.60
N ALA A 324 11.80 16.78 16.87
CA ALA A 324 10.47 16.27 16.54
C ALA A 324 10.27 15.93 15.05
N GLY A 325 11.03 16.55 14.15
CA GLY A 325 10.97 16.27 12.70
C GLY A 325 11.34 14.85 12.30
N LEU A 326 12.00 14.08 13.18
CA LEU A 326 12.47 12.72 12.88
C LEU A 326 11.33 11.75 12.56
N PHE A 327 10.12 11.97 13.07
CA PHE A 327 8.96 11.11 12.76
C PHE A 327 8.49 11.19 11.30
N LEU A 328 8.92 12.21 10.55
CA LEU A 328 8.59 12.35 9.12
C LEU A 328 9.46 11.46 8.23
N ILE A 329 10.67 11.09 8.67
CA ILE A 329 11.60 10.29 7.87
C ILE A 329 11.03 8.88 7.59
N PRO A 330 10.53 8.11 8.59
CA PRO A 330 9.89 6.83 8.34
C PRO A 330 8.64 6.93 7.45
N ALA A 331 7.81 7.95 7.65
CA ALA A 331 6.62 8.17 6.83
C ALA A 331 6.98 8.45 5.37
N GLY A 332 7.95 9.35 5.14
CA GLY A 332 8.45 9.68 3.80
C GLY A 332 9.04 8.47 3.09
N LEU A 333 9.85 7.67 3.78
CA LEU A 333 10.41 6.44 3.20
C LEU A 333 9.37 5.34 3.00
N GLY A 334 8.31 5.29 3.81
CA GLY A 334 7.16 4.42 3.58
C GLY A 334 6.38 4.78 2.30
N ILE A 335 6.23 6.08 2.01
CA ILE A 335 5.65 6.58 0.76
C ILE A 335 6.55 6.24 -0.43
N ILE A 336 7.86 6.51 -0.32
CA ILE A 336 8.83 6.15 -1.37
C ILE A 336 8.82 4.64 -1.63
N GLY A 337 8.81 3.82 -0.58
CA GLY A 337 8.71 2.37 -0.68
C GLY A 337 7.42 1.92 -1.39
N THR A 338 6.29 2.60 -1.15
CA THR A 338 5.04 2.34 -1.88
C THR A 338 5.17 2.66 -3.37
N ILE A 339 5.74 3.81 -3.72
CA ILE A 339 5.93 4.25 -5.11
C ILE A 339 6.84 3.26 -5.85
N VAL A 340 7.98 2.91 -5.25
CA VAL A 340 8.91 1.90 -5.81
C VAL A 340 8.22 0.55 -5.94
N GLY A 341 7.52 0.12 -4.89
CA GLY A 341 6.79 -1.14 -4.86
C GLY A 341 5.77 -1.26 -5.99
N GLN A 342 4.91 -0.24 -6.13
CA GLN A 342 3.91 -0.17 -7.18
C GLN A 342 4.53 -0.15 -8.57
N ARG A 343 5.55 0.69 -8.82
CA ARG A 343 6.24 0.76 -10.11
C ARG A 343 6.89 -0.57 -10.48
N ASN A 344 7.56 -1.22 -9.53
CA ASN A 344 8.22 -2.51 -9.77
C ASN A 344 7.21 -3.58 -10.21
N THR A 345 6.03 -3.61 -9.60
CA THR A 345 4.99 -4.62 -9.89
C THR A 345 4.19 -4.35 -11.16
N GLN A 346 4.25 -3.15 -11.73
CA GLN A 346 3.54 -2.84 -12.97
C GLN A 346 4.01 -3.76 -14.11
N GLY A 347 3.05 -4.40 -14.77
CA GLY A 347 3.26 -5.39 -15.82
C GLY A 347 3.63 -6.79 -15.34
N VAL A 348 4.06 -6.97 -14.07
CA VAL A 348 4.57 -8.26 -13.56
C VAL A 348 3.44 -9.23 -13.18
N ASN A 349 2.32 -8.70 -12.66
CA ASN A 349 1.12 -9.45 -12.28
C ASN A 349 1.44 -10.61 -11.32
N LEU A 350 2.01 -10.31 -10.15
CA LEU A 350 2.36 -11.32 -9.16
C LEU A 350 1.11 -12.10 -8.71
N THR A 351 1.20 -13.43 -8.74
CA THR A 351 0.12 -14.26 -8.21
C THR A 351 -0.04 -14.08 -6.70
N ASN A 352 -1.20 -14.44 -6.17
CA ASN A 352 -1.46 -14.43 -4.73
C ASN A 352 -0.44 -15.25 -3.95
N ARG A 353 -0.01 -16.39 -4.50
CA ARG A 353 1.01 -17.25 -3.90
C ARG A 353 2.37 -16.55 -3.87
N GLN A 354 2.81 -16.01 -5.01
CA GLN A 354 4.09 -15.28 -5.10
C GLN A 354 4.15 -14.11 -4.13
N GLY A 355 3.12 -13.25 -4.11
CA GLY A 355 3.06 -12.12 -3.16
C GLY A 355 2.97 -12.56 -1.70
N SER A 356 2.34 -13.70 -1.39
CA SER A 356 2.37 -14.27 -0.03
C SER A 356 3.78 -14.73 0.34
N THR A 357 4.43 -15.48 -0.55
CA THR A 357 5.78 -16.01 -0.31
C THR A 357 6.77 -14.89 -0.08
N ILE A 358 6.74 -13.84 -0.91
CA ILE A 358 7.58 -12.65 -0.71
C ILE A 358 7.33 -12.06 0.69
N ASN A 359 6.07 -11.78 1.03
CA ASN A 359 5.74 -11.14 2.31
C ASN A 359 6.17 -11.97 3.53
N TYR A 360 5.88 -13.28 3.54
CA TYR A 360 6.28 -14.15 4.64
C TYR A 360 7.79 -14.35 4.73
N ALA A 361 8.48 -14.51 3.60
CA ALA A 361 9.92 -14.66 3.58
C ALA A 361 10.62 -13.37 4.04
N SER A 362 10.17 -12.20 3.60
CA SER A 362 10.67 -10.91 4.07
C SER A 362 10.39 -10.70 5.56
N GLY A 363 9.20 -11.04 6.05
CA GLY A 363 8.89 -10.99 7.48
C GLY A 363 9.79 -11.93 8.30
N GLY A 364 10.02 -13.15 7.81
CA GLY A 364 10.96 -14.10 8.41
C GLY A 364 12.40 -13.59 8.39
N ALA A 365 12.84 -12.96 7.29
CA ALA A 365 14.17 -12.35 7.18
C ALA A 365 14.34 -11.15 8.12
N ALA A 366 13.29 -10.33 8.31
CA ALA A 366 13.28 -9.28 9.34
C ALA A 366 13.45 -9.87 10.74
N LEU A 367 12.73 -10.95 11.07
CA LEU A 367 12.90 -11.65 12.36
C LEU A 367 14.31 -12.22 12.53
N LEU A 368 14.93 -12.74 11.47
CA LEU A 368 16.34 -13.13 11.51
C LEU A 368 17.26 -11.93 11.79
N GLY A 369 17.03 -10.78 11.15
CA GLY A 369 17.76 -9.55 11.43
C GLY A 369 17.62 -9.10 12.89
N LEU A 370 16.41 -9.16 13.45
CA LEU A 370 16.16 -8.91 14.87
C LEU A 370 16.88 -9.93 15.77
N GLY A 371 16.83 -11.22 15.43
CA GLY A 371 17.52 -12.28 16.16
C GLY A 371 19.04 -12.10 16.19
N ILE A 372 19.64 -11.74 15.05
CA ILE A 372 21.06 -11.38 14.96
C ILE A 372 21.35 -10.18 15.86
N SER A 373 20.54 -9.12 15.79
CA SER A 373 20.74 -7.93 16.64
C SER A 373 20.70 -8.26 18.13
N ALA A 374 19.82 -9.19 18.54
CA ALA A 374 19.67 -9.66 19.91
C ALA A 374 20.85 -10.54 20.36
N ILE A 375 21.37 -11.44 19.51
CA ILE A 375 22.55 -12.26 19.80
C ILE A 375 23.78 -11.37 20.06
N PHE A 376 23.94 -10.30 19.27
CA PHE A 376 25.00 -9.32 19.47
C PHE A 376 24.70 -8.28 20.56
N GLN A 377 23.58 -8.42 21.28
CA GLN A 377 23.13 -7.52 22.35
C GLN A 377 23.20 -6.05 21.93
N THR A 378 22.77 -5.76 20.71
CA THR A 378 22.88 -4.40 20.19
C THR A 378 21.88 -3.48 20.88
N GLU A 379 22.38 -2.45 21.55
CA GLU A 379 21.54 -1.42 22.18
C GLU A 379 21.16 -0.30 21.20
N SER A 380 21.84 -0.19 20.06
CA SER A 380 21.55 0.84 19.05
C SER A 380 20.26 0.50 18.29
N PRO A 381 19.18 1.31 18.42
CA PRO A 381 17.95 1.07 17.67
C PRO A 381 18.18 1.17 16.15
N ALA A 382 19.16 1.97 15.73
CA ALA A 382 19.54 2.10 14.33
C ALA A 382 20.00 0.78 13.72
N VAL A 383 20.78 0.00 14.47
CA VAL A 383 21.24 -1.33 14.04
C VAL A 383 20.10 -2.34 14.06
N ILE A 384 19.23 -2.31 15.08
CA ILE A 384 18.06 -3.20 15.18
C ILE A 384 17.16 -3.02 13.96
N PHE A 385 16.73 -1.78 13.69
CA PHE A 385 15.86 -1.47 12.55
C PHE A 385 16.59 -1.64 11.21
N GLY A 386 17.88 -1.30 11.16
CA GLY A 386 18.71 -1.42 9.96
C GLY A 386 18.89 -2.87 9.52
N LEU A 387 19.23 -3.77 10.46
CA LEU A 387 19.35 -5.21 10.19
C LEU A 387 18.01 -5.81 9.78
N ALA A 388 16.95 -5.57 10.56
CA ALA A 388 15.62 -6.12 10.24
C ALA A 388 15.16 -5.69 8.83
N SER A 389 15.26 -4.40 8.51
CA SER A 389 14.81 -3.86 7.22
C SER A 389 15.73 -4.27 6.07
N GLY A 390 17.05 -4.33 6.30
CA GLY A 390 18.03 -4.75 5.29
C GLY A 390 17.84 -6.20 4.86
N PHE A 391 17.66 -7.12 5.83
CA PHE A 391 17.39 -8.53 5.53
C PHE A 391 16.03 -8.71 4.82
N ALA A 392 14.99 -8.02 5.28
CA ALA A 392 13.67 -8.04 4.66
C ALA A 392 13.72 -7.55 3.20
N LEU A 393 14.43 -6.45 2.94
CA LEU A 393 14.62 -5.89 1.60
C LEU A 393 15.37 -6.86 0.69
N ALA A 394 16.52 -7.38 1.15
CA ALA A 394 17.33 -8.30 0.35
C ALA A 394 16.52 -9.54 -0.06
N THR A 395 15.80 -10.15 0.89
CA THR A 395 14.96 -11.32 0.60
C THR A 395 13.79 -10.96 -0.31
N GLN A 396 13.16 -9.79 -0.12
CA GLN A 396 12.07 -9.31 -0.96
C GLN A 396 12.52 -9.20 -2.42
N GLU A 397 13.65 -8.55 -2.66
CA GLU A 397 14.13 -8.25 -4.01
C GLU A 397 14.68 -9.48 -4.72
N ILE A 398 15.32 -10.42 -4.01
CA ILE A 398 15.74 -11.71 -4.57
C ILE A 398 14.51 -12.50 -5.07
N LEU A 399 13.48 -12.63 -4.23
CA LEU A 399 12.26 -13.36 -4.60
C LEU A 399 11.47 -12.64 -5.68
N PHE A 400 11.38 -11.31 -5.61
CA PHE A 400 10.73 -10.52 -6.64
C PHE A 400 11.42 -10.64 -7.99
N ALA A 401 12.75 -10.55 -8.05
CA ALA A 401 13.51 -10.73 -9.30
C ALA A 401 13.27 -12.13 -9.89
N LYS A 402 13.27 -13.16 -9.05
CA LYS A 402 12.92 -14.53 -9.46
C LYS A 402 11.51 -14.61 -10.06
N TYR A 403 10.49 -14.15 -9.34
CA TYR A 403 9.10 -14.24 -9.79
C TYR A 403 8.79 -13.32 -10.97
N LYS A 404 9.45 -12.18 -11.06
CA LYS A 404 9.39 -11.30 -12.23
C LYS A 404 9.91 -12.03 -13.46
N ASN A 405 11.05 -12.69 -13.37
CA ASN A 405 11.60 -13.47 -14.49
C ASN A 405 10.68 -14.64 -14.85
N GLU A 406 10.15 -15.37 -13.87
CA GLU A 406 9.18 -16.45 -14.11
C GLU A 406 7.93 -15.94 -14.84
N ASN A 407 7.32 -14.84 -14.37
CA ASN A 407 6.10 -14.31 -14.97
C ASN A 407 6.36 -13.69 -16.36
N MET A 408 7.52 -13.07 -16.59
CA MET A 408 7.91 -12.54 -17.90
C MET A 408 8.25 -13.64 -18.91
N ASN A 409 8.80 -14.77 -18.46
CA ASN A 409 9.13 -15.90 -19.32
C ASN A 409 7.90 -16.77 -19.66
N LEU A 410 6.85 -16.75 -18.84
CA LEU A 410 5.65 -17.57 -18.99
C LEU A 410 4.56 -16.93 -19.89
N GLU A 411 4.88 -15.89 -20.67
CA GLU A 411 3.90 -15.08 -21.45
C GLU A 411 2.76 -14.44 -20.61
N LEU A 412 2.78 -14.58 -19.28
CA LEU A 412 1.81 -14.01 -18.35
C LEU A 412 2.11 -12.54 -17.99
N SER A 413 3.32 -12.07 -18.26
CA SER A 413 3.74 -10.68 -18.06
C SER A 413 4.14 -10.06 -19.41
N ARG A 414 3.44 -8.97 -19.73
CA ARG A 414 3.56 -8.23 -20.99
C ARG A 414 4.95 -7.59 -21.07
N THR A 415 5.62 -7.77 -22.19
CA THR A 415 6.85 -7.06 -22.56
C THR A 415 6.62 -5.54 -22.53
N ASN A 416 7.05 -4.89 -21.46
CA ASN A 416 7.42 -3.48 -21.45
C ASN A 416 8.82 -3.38 -20.88
N LYS A 417 9.81 -3.18 -21.77
CA LYS A 417 11.12 -2.62 -21.41
C LYS A 417 10.91 -1.15 -21.06
N GLU A 418 10.19 -0.85 -19.98
CA GLU A 418 10.44 0.42 -19.30
C GLU A 418 11.79 0.28 -18.59
N LYS A 419 12.63 1.31 -18.71
CA LYS A 419 13.92 1.37 -18.00
C LYS A 419 13.61 1.24 -16.51
N GLY A 420 13.84 0.04 -15.96
CA GLY A 420 13.71 -0.20 -14.54
C GLY A 420 14.60 0.78 -13.78
N ILE A 421 14.10 1.29 -12.65
CA ILE A 421 14.92 2.09 -11.74
C ILE A 421 16.04 1.17 -11.25
N ASN A 422 17.27 1.49 -11.64
CA ASN A 422 18.44 0.77 -11.15
C ASN A 422 18.76 1.33 -9.77
N TYR A 423 18.34 0.61 -8.73
CA TYR A 423 18.79 0.87 -7.37
C TYR A 423 19.87 -0.14 -6.98
N SER A 424 20.88 0.31 -6.25
CA SER A 424 21.82 -0.57 -5.56
C SER A 424 21.81 -0.24 -4.08
N LEU A 425 21.50 -1.25 -3.27
CA LEU A 425 21.63 -1.18 -1.83
C LEU A 425 22.86 -2.00 -1.44
N ASN A 426 23.93 -1.32 -1.06
CA ASN A 426 25.10 -1.98 -0.48
C ASN A 426 24.97 -1.93 1.04
N PHE A 427 24.65 -3.07 1.64
CA PHE A 427 24.66 -3.27 3.09
C PHE A 427 26.02 -3.83 3.50
N ARG A 428 26.75 -3.11 4.36
CA ARG A 428 28.07 -3.50 4.86
C ARG A 428 28.05 -3.51 6.39
N PRO A 429 27.49 -4.55 7.03
CA PRO A 429 27.41 -4.63 8.49
C PRO A 429 28.79 -4.60 9.15
N GLU A 430 29.85 -5.03 8.46
CA GLU A 430 31.24 -4.92 8.89
C GLU A 430 31.68 -3.47 9.16
N ASN A 431 31.07 -2.48 8.50
CA ASN A 431 31.35 -1.07 8.73
C ASN A 431 30.91 -0.63 10.14
N TYR A 432 29.93 -1.29 10.77
CA TYR A 432 29.55 -1.01 12.15
C TYR A 432 30.67 -1.38 13.13
N ILE A 433 31.25 -2.57 12.98
CA ILE A 433 32.34 -3.06 13.83
C ILE A 433 33.59 -2.19 13.62
N LEU A 434 33.89 -1.84 12.37
CA LEU A 434 34.98 -0.91 12.03
C LEU A 434 34.78 0.46 12.67
N ASN A 435 33.58 1.04 12.57
CA ASN A 435 33.26 2.34 13.16
C ASN A 435 33.36 2.30 14.70
N GLN A 436 32.91 1.24 15.36
CA GLN A 436 33.07 1.07 16.81
C GLN A 436 34.56 1.01 17.22
N LYS A 437 35.39 0.28 16.47
CA LYS A 437 36.84 0.19 16.74
C LYS A 437 37.55 1.52 16.49
N LEU A 438 37.14 2.27 15.47
CA LEU A 438 37.67 3.61 15.17
C LEU A 438 37.29 4.62 16.26
N GLN A 439 36.08 4.53 16.83
CA GLN A 439 35.66 5.37 17.95
C GLN A 439 36.36 4.98 19.26
N ALA A 440 36.56 3.69 19.53
CA ALA A 440 37.25 3.21 20.72
C ALA A 440 38.76 3.52 20.74
N GLY A 441 39.38 3.72 19.57
CA GLY A 441 40.80 4.09 19.44
C GLY A 441 41.08 5.59 19.36
N ALA A 442 40.06 6.45 19.40
CA ALA A 442 40.23 7.89 19.22
C ALA A 442 40.72 8.56 20.52
N THR A 443 41.99 8.98 20.54
CA THR A 443 42.54 9.86 21.57
C THR A 443 42.11 11.32 21.34
N ILE A 444 42.05 12.07 22.44
CA ILE A 444 41.42 13.39 22.68
C ILE A 444 41.82 14.52 21.67
N PHE A 445 42.79 14.30 20.78
CA PHE A 445 43.33 15.33 19.86
C PHE A 445 43.03 15.12 18.38
N SER A 446 42.12 14.22 18.00
CA SER A 446 41.84 13.96 16.58
C SER A 446 40.40 14.29 16.17
N ASN A 447 40.26 15.27 15.28
CA ASN A 447 39.01 15.65 14.61
C ASN A 447 38.55 14.56 13.61
N TYR A 448 38.17 13.38 14.09
CA TYR A 448 37.67 12.27 13.26
C TYR A 448 36.15 12.21 13.12
N ALA A 449 35.42 13.29 13.45
CA ALA A 449 33.96 13.37 13.24
C ALA A 449 33.51 13.16 11.77
N LEU A 450 34.44 13.01 10.83
CA LEU A 450 34.22 12.91 9.38
C LEU A 450 34.50 11.54 8.75
N LEU A 451 34.89 10.50 9.51
CA LEU A 451 35.29 9.19 8.96
C LEU A 451 34.38 8.04 9.46
N SER A 452 33.07 8.19 9.39
CA SER A 452 32.15 7.06 9.55
C SER A 452 31.89 6.39 8.19
N ASN A 453 32.25 5.12 8.05
CA ASN A 453 31.85 4.36 6.86
C ASN A 453 30.34 4.06 6.93
N PRO A 454 29.55 4.36 5.88
CA PRO A 454 28.11 4.12 5.92
C PRO A 454 27.80 2.63 6.02
N ILE A 455 26.92 2.25 6.95
CA ILE A 455 26.44 0.86 7.13
C ILE A 455 25.50 0.46 5.99
N VAL A 456 24.70 1.43 5.52
CA VAL A 456 23.80 1.30 4.39
C VAL A 456 24.17 2.37 3.37
N ASN A 457 24.52 1.98 2.16
CA ASN A 457 24.66 2.92 1.04
C ASN A 457 23.58 2.61 0.01
N PHE A 458 22.61 3.50 -0.10
CA PHE A 458 21.49 3.39 -1.04
C PHE A 458 21.74 4.34 -2.21
N ASN A 459 21.95 3.78 -3.40
CA ASN A 459 22.15 4.56 -4.61
C ASN A 459 20.96 4.34 -5.54
N LEU A 460 20.28 5.42 -5.89
CA LEU A 460 19.11 5.40 -6.76
C LEU A 460 19.45 6.16 -8.04
N LYS A 461 19.48 5.47 -9.18
CA LYS A 461 19.68 6.10 -10.49
C LYS A 461 18.35 6.10 -11.25
N PHE A 462 17.93 7.29 -11.67
CA PHE A 462 16.72 7.52 -12.48
C PHE A 462 17.00 7.35 -13.97
#